data_AF-A0A2T1DJ79-F1
#
_entry.id   AF-A0A2T1DJ79-F1
#
_cell.length_a   1.000
_cell.length_b   1.000
_cell.length_c   1.000
_cell.angle_alpha   90.00
_cell.angle_beta   90.00
_cell.angle_gamma   90.00
#
_symmetry.space_group_name_H-M   'P 1'
#
loop_
_entity.id
_entity.type
_entity.pdbx_description
1 polymer ?
#
loop_
_entity_poly.entity_id
_entity_poly.type
_entity_poly.pdbx_seq_one_letter_code
_entity_poly.pdbx_strand_id
1 'polypeptide(L)'
;MNYQQLSLIESAETPTTPLLTERPPRSVNDLASGFTHKIYEVPSRGHRYYRYVVNSGHEVIQSLSIPGGNTTNKIAQKRAKLVQEYLDRGVCPSDIINLIGSWQLRDKR
;
A
#
# COMPACT_ATOMS: atom_id res chain seq x y z
N MET A 1 33.73 59.08 8.72
CA MET A 1 33.00 59.41 7.48
C MET A 1 32.63 58.10 6.81
N ASN A 2 31.33 57.81 6.73
CA ASN A 2 30.76 56.60 6.14
C ASN A 2 30.56 56.81 4.64
N TYR A 3 31.12 55.93 3.81
CA TYR A 3 30.72 55.80 2.41
C TYR A 3 29.94 54.49 2.27
N GLN A 4 28.61 54.58 2.26
CA GLN A 4 27.74 53.58 1.65
C GLN A 4 27.26 54.12 0.31
N GLN A 5 27.61 53.45 -0.78
CA GLN A 5 26.75 53.26 -1.96
C GLN A 5 27.51 52.50 -3.03
N LEU A 6 27.06 51.28 -3.35
CA LEU A 6 27.19 50.74 -4.69
C LEU A 6 25.84 50.13 -5.08
N SER A 7 25.37 50.61 -6.22
CA SER A 7 24.08 50.44 -6.86
C SER A 7 24.02 49.20 -7.75
N LEU A 8 22.78 48.73 -7.92
CA LEU A 8 22.18 48.03 -9.07
C LEU A 8 23.10 47.22 -9.99
N ILE A 9 22.82 45.92 -10.09
CA ILE A 9 22.95 45.19 -11.35
C ILE A 9 21.56 44.68 -11.73
N GLU A 10 21.15 45.09 -12.93
CA GLU A 10 19.90 44.78 -13.60
C GLU A 10 19.98 43.41 -14.29
N SER A 11 18.82 42.75 -14.30
CA SER A 11 18.27 41.90 -15.38
C SER A 11 19.02 40.66 -15.87
N ALA A 12 18.40 39.50 -15.61
CA ALA A 12 18.36 38.40 -16.56
C ALA A 12 16.97 37.75 -16.50
N GLU A 13 16.16 38.01 -17.53
CA GLU A 13 14.88 37.37 -17.79
C GLU A 13 15.08 35.88 -18.08
N THR A 14 14.21 35.00 -17.58
CA THR A 14 13.88 33.73 -18.24
C THR A 14 12.49 33.22 -17.79
N PRO A 15 11.82 32.41 -18.64
CA PRO A 15 10.37 32.43 -18.83
C PRO A 15 9.61 31.34 -18.06
N THR A 16 8.29 31.58 -17.94
CA THR A 16 7.16 30.62 -17.94
C THR A 16 7.36 29.23 -17.31
N THR A 17 6.57 28.91 -16.27
CA THR A 17 5.66 27.74 -16.20
C THR A 17 4.83 27.81 -14.90
N PRO A 18 3.50 27.61 -14.93
CA PRO A 18 2.69 27.53 -13.70
C PRO A 18 3.16 26.34 -12.86
N LEU A 19 3.48 26.61 -11.59
CA LEU A 19 3.82 25.61 -10.58
C LEU A 19 2.68 24.59 -10.52
N LEU A 20 2.86 23.48 -11.23
CA LEU A 20 2.06 22.27 -11.12
C LEU A 20 2.00 21.99 -9.62
N THR A 21 0.81 22.07 -9.04
CA THR A 21 0.58 21.65 -7.66
C THR A 21 0.73 20.14 -7.65
N GLU A 22 1.98 19.68 -7.69
CA GLU A 22 2.35 18.32 -7.38
C GLU A 22 1.91 18.11 -5.94
N ARG A 23 0.72 17.52 -5.81
CA ARG A 23 0.33 16.83 -4.59
C ARG A 23 1.55 16.02 -4.18
N PRO A 24 2.07 16.17 -2.95
CA PRO A 24 3.15 15.30 -2.52
C PRO A 24 2.69 13.86 -2.74
N PRO A 25 3.56 12.96 -3.24
CA PRO A 25 3.23 11.56 -3.27
C PRO A 25 2.86 11.17 -1.83
N ARG A 26 1.57 10.91 -1.59
CA ARG A 26 1.16 10.27 -0.35
C ARG A 26 1.86 8.92 -0.35
N SER A 27 2.57 8.67 0.75
CA SER A 27 3.23 7.40 1.08
C SER A 27 4.70 7.28 0.66
N VAL A 28 5.57 8.02 1.36
CA VAL A 28 6.98 7.61 1.56
C VAL A 28 7.30 7.31 3.04
N ASN A 29 6.29 7.23 3.91
CA ASN A 29 6.51 7.11 5.36
C ASN A 29 6.35 5.71 5.98
N ASP A 30 6.04 4.67 5.21
CA ASP A 30 5.93 3.30 5.77
C ASP A 30 7.18 2.44 5.59
N LEU A 31 8.28 2.98 5.04
CA LEU A 31 9.55 2.23 4.94
C LEU A 31 10.34 2.18 6.25
N ALA A 32 9.98 2.98 7.26
CA ALA A 32 10.66 3.04 8.56
C ALA A 32 10.01 2.14 9.63
N SER A 33 8.87 1.53 9.32
CA SER A 33 8.15 0.63 10.22
C SER A 33 8.31 -0.75 9.61
N GLY A 34 9.04 -1.67 10.26
CA GLY A 34 9.44 -3.00 9.75
C GLY A 34 8.28 -3.98 9.47
N PHE A 35 7.11 -3.46 9.11
CA PHE A 35 5.92 -4.21 8.76
C PHE A 35 6.03 -4.69 7.31
N THR A 36 5.87 -5.98 7.12
CA THR A 36 5.78 -6.59 5.79
C THR A 36 4.46 -7.34 5.69
N HIS A 37 3.83 -7.31 4.52
CA HIS A 37 2.58 -8.02 4.32
C HIS A 37 2.56 -8.73 2.97
N LYS A 38 2.04 -9.97 2.95
CA LYS A 38 2.10 -10.87 1.79
C LYS A 38 0.92 -11.82 1.76
N ILE A 39 0.66 -12.41 0.60
CA ILE A 39 -0.30 -13.51 0.43
C ILE A 39 0.48 -14.82 0.36
N TYR A 40 -0.07 -15.85 1.01
CA TYR A 40 0.46 -17.21 1.02
C TYR A 40 -0.61 -18.20 0.61
N GLU A 41 -0.21 -19.29 -0.04
CA GLU A 41 -1.02 -20.50 -0.15
C GLU A 41 -0.70 -21.42 1.01
N VAL A 42 -1.72 -21.78 1.79
CA VAL A 42 -1.56 -22.63 2.98
C VAL A 42 -2.33 -23.94 2.75
N PRO A 43 -1.67 -25.11 2.90
CA PRO A 43 -2.34 -26.40 2.79
C PRO A 43 -3.26 -26.66 4.01
N SER A 44 -4.45 -27.20 3.76
CA SER A 44 -5.37 -27.68 4.80
C SER A 44 -6.28 -28.77 4.24
N ARG A 45 -6.35 -29.93 4.91
CA ARG A 45 -7.22 -31.07 4.56
C ARG A 45 -7.19 -31.47 3.07
N GLY A 46 -6.00 -31.54 2.48
CA GLY A 46 -5.83 -31.93 1.06
C GLY A 46 -6.10 -30.83 0.04
N HIS A 47 -6.49 -29.63 0.48
CA HIS A 47 -6.65 -28.46 -0.38
C HIS A 47 -5.67 -27.35 0.00
N ARG A 48 -5.55 -26.32 -0.82
CA ARG A 48 -4.79 -25.10 -0.51
C ARG A 48 -5.75 -23.92 -0.39
N TYR A 49 -5.41 -22.96 0.45
CA TYR A 49 -6.21 -21.77 0.70
C TYR A 49 -5.33 -20.53 0.69
N TYR A 50 -5.86 -19.42 0.20
CA TYR A 50 -5.16 -18.14 0.26
C TYR A 50 -5.26 -17.54 1.67
N ARG A 51 -4.12 -17.10 2.20
CA ARG A 51 -4.03 -16.35 3.46
C ARG A 51 -3.27 -15.05 3.25
N TYR A 52 -3.81 -13.98 3.78
CA TYR A 52 -3.13 -12.70 3.91
C TYR A 52 -2.44 -12.64 5.28
N VAL A 53 -1.18 -12.26 5.30
CA VAL A 53 -0.36 -12.23 6.51
C VAL A 53 0.35 -10.89 6.60
N VAL A 54 0.31 -10.30 7.79
CA VAL A 54 1.06 -9.10 8.17
C VAL A 54 2.06 -9.49 9.25
N ASN A 55 3.32 -9.14 9.01
CA ASN A 55 4.44 -9.38 9.89
C ASN A 55 5.00 -8.05 10.38
N SER A 56 5.62 -8.03 11.55
CA SER A 56 6.54 -6.97 11.99
C SER A 56 7.87 -7.63 12.34
N GLY A 57 8.90 -7.31 11.54
CA GLY A 57 10.17 -8.02 11.60
C GLY A 57 9.98 -9.53 11.40
N HIS A 58 10.17 -10.30 12.47
CA HIS A 58 10.09 -11.77 12.46
C HIS A 58 8.78 -12.33 13.03
N GLU A 59 7.89 -11.48 13.53
CA GLU A 59 6.64 -11.92 14.18
C GLU A 59 5.45 -11.74 13.23
N VAL A 60 4.58 -12.75 13.18
CA VAL A 60 3.29 -12.66 12.49
C VAL A 60 2.31 -11.93 13.41
N ILE A 61 1.93 -10.71 13.04
CA ILE A 61 0.96 -9.92 13.81
C ILE A 61 -0.46 -10.33 13.47
N GLN A 62 -0.73 -10.57 12.19
CA GLN A 62 -2.08 -10.86 11.71
C GLN A 62 -2.04 -11.90 10.61
N SER A 63 -2.92 -12.89 10.70
CA SER A 63 -3.16 -13.88 9.65
C SER A 63 -4.64 -14.01 9.39
N LEU A 64 -5.07 -13.76 8.15
CA LEU A 64 -6.47 -13.80 7.73
C LEU A 64 -6.63 -14.75 6.54
N SER A 65 -7.63 -15.63 6.63
CA SER A 65 -8.04 -16.45 5.48
C SER A 65 -8.81 -15.58 4.49
N ILE A 66 -8.41 -15.62 3.22
CA ILE A 66 -9.13 -14.99 2.13
C ILE A 66 -10.34 -15.89 1.79
N PRO A 67 -11.58 -15.42 2.00
CA PRO A 67 -12.78 -16.22 1.79
C PRO A 67 -13.05 -16.45 0.29
N GLY A 68 -13.86 -17.46 -0.04
CA GLY A 68 -14.17 -17.85 -1.42
C GLY A 68 -13.77 -19.27 -1.79
N GLY A 69 -13.36 -20.09 -0.81
CA GLY A 69 -13.00 -21.49 -0.98
C GLY A 69 -11.49 -21.73 -1.10
N ASN A 70 -11.12 -22.86 -1.70
CA ASN A 70 -9.72 -23.23 -1.95
C ASN A 70 -9.13 -22.44 -3.14
N THR A 71 -7.81 -22.56 -3.36
CA THR A 71 -7.09 -21.84 -4.43
C THR A 71 -7.53 -22.23 -5.84
N THR A 72 -8.24 -23.36 -6.01
CA THR A 72 -8.84 -23.75 -7.30
C THR A 72 -10.15 -23.03 -7.60
N ASN A 73 -10.79 -22.42 -6.60
CA ASN A 73 -12.05 -21.69 -6.78
C ASN A 73 -11.81 -20.32 -7.43
N LYS A 74 -12.56 -20.00 -8.48
CA LYS A 74 -12.48 -18.73 -9.20
C LYS A 74 -12.73 -17.52 -8.30
N ILE A 75 -13.57 -17.63 -7.28
CA ILE A 75 -13.84 -16.53 -6.34
C ILE A 75 -12.60 -16.25 -5.49
N ALA A 76 -11.99 -17.31 -4.93
CA ALA A 76 -10.77 -17.18 -4.15
C ALA A 76 -9.62 -16.59 -4.97
N GLN A 77 -9.45 -17.03 -6.22
CA GLN A 77 -8.44 -16.48 -7.14
C GLN A 77 -8.66 -14.99 -7.43
N LYS A 78 -9.90 -14.58 -7.73
CA LYS A 78 -10.22 -13.16 -7.98
C LYS A 78 -9.95 -12.28 -6.76
N ARG A 79 -10.36 -12.74 -5.57
CA ARG A 79 -10.12 -12.03 -4.31
C ARG A 79 -8.63 -11.95 -3.98
N ALA A 80 -7.87 -13.04 -4.16
CA ALA A 80 -6.42 -13.05 -3.97
C ALA A 80 -5.71 -12.11 -4.95
N LYS A 81 -6.09 -12.10 -6.22
CA LYS A 81 -5.57 -11.16 -7.21
C LYS A 81 -5.81 -9.70 -6.80
N LEU A 82 -7.01 -9.38 -6.31
CA LEU A 82 -7.32 -8.04 -5.84
C LEU A 82 -6.45 -7.64 -4.63
N VAL A 83 -6.26 -8.55 -3.66
CA VAL A 83 -5.35 -8.29 -2.53
C VAL A 83 -3.91 -8.10 -3.02
N GLN A 84 -3.47 -8.86 -4.03
CA GLN A 84 -2.14 -8.68 -4.63
C GLN A 84 -2.00 -7.31 -5.30
N GLU A 85 -3.00 -6.87 -6.06
CA GLU A 85 -3.01 -5.53 -6.65
C GLU A 85 -2.95 -4.42 -5.58
N TYR A 86 -3.53 -4.64 -4.40
CA TYR A 86 -3.47 -3.69 -3.29
C TYR A 86 -2.08 -3.67 -2.66
N LEU A 87 -1.44 -4.84 -2.51
CA LEU A 87 -0.04 -4.96 -2.08
C LEU A 87 0.90 -4.24 -3.05
N ASP A 88 0.74 -4.45 -4.34
CA ASP A 88 1.60 -3.86 -5.38
C ASP A 88 1.44 -2.33 -5.43
N ARG A 89 0.28 -1.80 -5.03
CA ARG A 89 0.02 -0.36 -4.90
C ARG A 89 0.48 0.24 -3.57
N GLY A 90 1.00 -0.56 -2.64
CA GLY A 90 1.40 -0.10 -1.32
C GLY A 90 0.22 0.35 -0.45
N VAL A 91 -0.96 -0.27 -0.60
CA VAL A 91 -2.12 0.03 0.24
C VAL A 91 -1.86 -0.42 1.67
N CYS A 92 -2.30 0.37 2.65
CA CYS A 92 -2.11 0.08 4.07
C CYS A 92 -2.68 -1.29 4.47
N PRO A 93 -1.98 -2.07 5.34
CA PRO A 93 -2.45 -3.37 5.78
C PRO A 93 -3.87 -3.35 6.38
N SER A 94 -4.20 -2.31 7.15
CA SER A 94 -5.52 -2.15 7.78
C SER A 94 -6.66 -2.09 6.77
N ASP A 95 -6.45 -1.45 5.61
CA ASP A 95 -7.46 -1.37 4.55
C ASP A 95 -7.69 -2.73 3.90
N ILE A 96 -6.61 -3.50 3.70
CA ILE A 96 -6.68 -4.87 3.18
C ILE A 96 -7.39 -5.78 4.18
N ILE A 97 -7.11 -5.63 5.48
CA ILE A 97 -7.78 -6.37 6.56
C ILE A 97 -9.29 -6.08 6.54
N ASN A 98 -9.68 -4.80 6.46
CA ASN A 98 -11.08 -4.39 6.38
C ASN A 98 -11.77 -4.94 5.14
N LEU A 99 -11.08 -4.92 3.98
CA LEU A 99 -11.57 -5.51 2.73
C LEU A 99 -11.86 -7.01 2.90
N ILE A 100 -10.90 -7.79 3.42
CA ILE A 100 -11.06 -9.23 3.65
C ILE A 100 -12.18 -9.50 4.65
N GLY A 101 -12.24 -8.73 5.75
CA GLY A 101 -13.29 -8.83 6.75
C GLY A 101 -14.68 -8.59 6.16
N SER A 102 -14.83 -7.64 5.24
CA SER A 102 -16.10 -7.37 4.56
C SER A 102 -16.62 -8.57 3.75
N TRP A 103 -15.72 -9.37 3.17
CA TRP A 103 -16.10 -10.59 2.46
C TRP A 103 -16.50 -11.71 3.41
N GLN A 104 -15.80 -11.85 4.53
CA GLN A 104 -16.14 -12.86 5.55
C GLN A 104 -17.52 -12.62 6.16
N LEU A 105 -17.93 -11.35 6.31
CA LEU A 105 -19.27 -11.01 6.78
C LEU A 105 -20.36 -11.32 5.74
N ARG A 106 -20.06 -11.15 4.45
CA ARG A 106 -21.00 -11.45 3.36
C ARG A 106 -21.20 -12.94 3.17
N ASP A 107 -20.14 -13.73 3.22
CA ASP A 107 -20.21 -15.19 3.00
C ASP A 107 -20.86 -15.94 4.19
N LYS A 108 -21.09 -15.28 5.33
CA LYS A 108 -21.79 -15.83 6.51
C LYS A 108 -23.30 -15.59 6.52
N ARG A 109 -23.81 -14.77 5.60
CA ARG A 109 -25.25 -14.49 5.43
C ARG A 109 -25.81 -15.33 4.31
#